data_AF-A0A2E5IKF4-F1
#
_entry.id   AF-A0A2E5IKF4-F1
#
_cell.length_a   1.000
_cell.length_b   1.000
_cell.length_c   1.000
_cell.angle_alpha   90.00
_cell.angle_beta   90.00
_cell.angle_gamma   90.00
#
_symmetry.space_group_name_H-M   'P 1'
#
loop_
_entity.id
_entity.type
_entity.pdbx_description
1 polymer ?
#
loop_
_entity_poly.entity_id
_entity_poly.type
_entity_poly.pdbx_seq_one_letter_code
_entity_poly.pdbx_strand_id
1 'polypeptide(L)' 'MKPAVDRLEAQLDEKLIFVRLEVQSHVGKILYSKYEGKLVPTFIIFDQFGAIRYTTNGVPDYTSVNSMFVDN' A
#
# COMPACT_ATOMS: atom_id res chain seq x y z
N MET A 1 0.87 11.89 -9.50
CA MET A 1 0.89 10.57 -8.83
C MET A 1 -0.48 10.11 -8.33
N LYS A 2 -1.38 11.00 -7.88
CA LYS A 2 -2.80 10.66 -7.54
C LYS A 2 -3.50 9.72 -8.54
N PRO A 3 -3.42 9.93 -9.88
CA PRO A 3 -4.18 9.11 -10.82
C PRO A 3 -3.77 7.64 -10.88
N ALA A 4 -2.52 7.30 -10.53
CA ALA A 4 -2.05 5.92 -10.57
C ALA A 4 -2.55 5.13 -9.35
N VAL A 5 -2.58 5.78 -8.18
CA VAL A 5 -3.13 5.21 -6.95
C VAL A 5 -4.64 5.06 -7.07
N ASP A 6 -5.33 6.09 -7.58
CA ASP A 6 -6.79 6.04 -7.79
C ASP A 6 -7.19 4.90 -8.73
N ARG A 7 -6.41 4.64 -9.79
CA ARG A 7 -6.64 3.48 -10.69
C ARG A 7 -6.39 2.15 -10.02
N LEU A 8 -5.31 2.03 -9.26
CA LEU A 8 -4.96 0.80 -8.56
C LEU A 8 -6.05 0.44 -7.53
N GLU A 9 -6.53 1.44 -6.79
CA GLU A 9 -7.64 1.27 -5.84
C GLU A 9 -8.90 0.82 -6.56
N ALA A 10 -9.34 1.51 -7.62
CA ALA A 10 -10.53 1.13 -8.37
C ALA A 10 -10.47 -0.30 -8.94
N GLN A 11 -9.28 -0.80 -9.29
CA GLN A 11 -9.10 -2.18 -9.78
C GLN A 11 -9.15 -3.23 -8.66
N LEU A 12 -8.94 -2.83 -7.41
CA LEU A 12 -8.79 -3.70 -6.24
C LEU A 12 -9.89 -3.48 -5.18
N ASP A 13 -10.81 -2.54 -5.41
CA ASP A 13 -11.78 -2.00 -4.44
C ASP A 13 -12.71 -3.08 -3.85
N GLU A 14 -12.93 -4.17 -4.59
CA GLU A 14 -13.76 -5.29 -4.13
C GLU A 14 -12.97 -6.37 -3.36
N LYS A 15 -11.64 -6.26 -3.31
CA LYS A 15 -10.75 -7.29 -2.74
C LYS A 15 -9.95 -6.79 -1.54
N LEU A 16 -9.74 -5.48 -1.40
CA LEU A 16 -8.82 -4.91 -0.41
C LEU A 16 -9.38 -3.67 0.28
N ILE A 17 -8.93 -3.47 1.51
CA ILE A 17 -9.17 -2.23 2.25
C ILE A 17 -7.99 -1.30 2.03
N PHE A 18 -8.26 -0.12 1.48
CA PHE A 18 -7.26 0.92 1.27
C PHE A 18 -7.22 1.92 2.42
N VAL A 19 -6.04 2.11 2.99
CA VAL A 19 -5.79 3.14 4.00
C VAL A 19 -4.78 4.14 3.44
N ARG A 20 -5.28 5.29 2.99
CA ARG A 20 -4.44 6.41 2.56
C ARG A 20 -3.98 7.20 3.76
N LEU A 21 -2.68 7.43 3.85
CA LEU A 21 -2.11 8.12 4.99
C LEU A 21 -1.15 9.20 4.53
N GLU A 22 -1.36 10.42 5.02
CA GLU A 22 -0.52 11.54 4.64
C GLU A 22 0.75 11.56 5.49
N VAL A 23 1.90 11.45 4.84
CA VAL A 23 3.21 11.33 5.50
C VAL A 23 3.53 12.57 6.35
N GLN A 24 3.04 13.76 5.97
CA GLN A 24 3.24 14.97 6.75
C GLN A 24 2.36 15.07 8.02
N SER A 25 1.32 14.23 8.15
CA SER A 25 0.50 14.18 9.36
C SER A 25 1.28 13.61 10.55
N HIS A 26 0.84 13.88 11.78
CA HIS A 26 1.49 13.35 12.98
C HIS A 26 1.58 11.81 12.96
N VAL A 27 0.45 11.14 12.68
CA VAL A 27 0.40 9.68 12.54
C VAL A 27 1.25 9.21 11.37
N GLY A 28 1.29 9.96 10.26
CA GLY A 28 2.11 9.63 9.10
C GLY A 28 3.60 9.62 9.35
N LYS A 29 4.10 10.60 10.09
CA LYS A 29 5.52 10.61 10.47
C LYS A 29 5.89 9.42 11.34
N ILE A 30 5.02 9.05 12.28
CA ILE A 30 5.21 7.89 13.16
C ILE A 30 5.24 6.60 12.34
N LEU A 31 4.24 6.38 11.47
CA LEU A 31 4.16 5.16 10.67
C LEU A 31 5.26 5.09 9.61
N TYR A 32 5.61 6.21 8.98
CA TYR A 32 6.72 6.29 8.03
C TYR A 32 8.05 5.88 8.69
N SER A 33 8.31 6.35 9.91
CA SER A 33 9.49 5.91 10.68
C SER A 33 9.38 4.44 11.09
N LYS A 34 8.20 3.99 11.54
CA LYS A 34 7.97 2.61 12.01
C LYS A 34 8.22 1.56 10.92
N TYR A 35 7.86 1.89 9.68
CA TYR A 35 8.02 1.00 8.53
C TYR A 35 9.24 1.33 7.67
N GLU A 36 10.19 2.11 8.21
CA GLU A 36 11.43 2.49 7.53
C GLU A 36 11.21 3.04 6.11
N GLY A 37 10.19 3.90 5.96
CA GLY A 37 9.87 4.52 4.68
C GLY A 37 11.09 5.26 4.12
N LYS A 38 11.43 4.99 2.85
CA LYS A 38 12.58 5.61 2.17
C LYS A 38 12.18 6.61 1.10
N LEU A 39 11.02 6.40 0.46
CA LEU A 39 10.53 7.19 -0.67
C LEU A 39 9.00 7.32 -0.60
N VAL A 40 8.49 8.49 -0.98
CA VAL A 40 7.05 8.77 -1.02
C VAL A 40 6.57 8.72 -2.49
N PRO A 41 5.46 8.01 -2.79
CA PRO A 41 4.63 7.21 -1.88
C PRO A 41 5.28 5.86 -1.54
N THR A 42 5.08 5.39 -0.31
CA THR A 42 5.42 4.01 0.11
C THR A 42 4.13 3.20 0.14
N PHE A 43 4.16 2.00 -0.44
CA PHE A 43 3.04 1.05 -0.38
C PHE A 43 3.43 -0.12 0.49
N ILE A 44 2.54 -0.48 1.41
CA ILE A 44 2.70 -1.60 2.33
C ILE A 44 1.42 -2.41 2.29
N ILE A 45 1.55 -3.72 2.06
CA ILE A 45 0.43 -4.66 2.04
C ILE A 45 0.53 -5.54 3.28
N PHE A 46 -0.59 -5.62 3.99
CA PHE A 46 -0.76 -6.47 5.17
C PHE A 46 -1.64 -7.68 4.83
N ASP A 47 -1.39 -8.81 5.48
CA ASP A 47 -2.34 -9.92 5.51
C ASP A 47 -3.43 -9.74 6.58
N GLN A 48 -4.36 -10.68 6.64
CA GLN A 48 -5.45 -10.70 7.62
C GLN A 48 -5.00 -10.79 9.09
N PHE A 49 -3.75 -11.17 9.35
CA PHE A 49 -3.17 -11.23 10.70
C PHE A 49 -2.37 -9.97 11.04
N GLY A 50 -2.27 -9.01 10.10
CA GLY A 50 -1.51 -7.77 10.27
C GLY A 50 -0.01 -7.92 10.01
N ALA A 51 0.44 -9.04 9.42
CA ALA A 51 1.84 -9.19 9.02
C ALA A 51 2.09 -8.51 7.67
N ILE A 52 3.27 -7.90 7.52
CA ILE A 52 3.69 -7.25 6.27
C ILE A 52 4.01 -8.34 5.25
N ARG A 53 3.26 -8.37 4.14
CA ARG A 53 3.49 -9.30 3.02
C ARG A 53 4.35 -8.70 1.93
N TYR A 54 4.23 -7.38 1.74
CA TYR A 54 4.93 -6.68 0.67
C TYR A 54 5.12 -5.21 1.00
N THR A 55 6.28 -4.68 0.65
CA THR A 55 6.60 -3.25 0.74
C THR A 55 7.26 -2.81 -0.56
N THR A 56 6.81 -1.69 -1.11
CA THR A 56 7.44 -1.08 -2.27
C THR A 56 7.52 0.43 -2.17
N ASN A 57 8.52 0.97 -2.84
CA ASN A 57 8.69 2.40 -3.03
C ASN A 57 8.07 2.77 -4.38
N GLY A 58 7.10 3.68 -4.38
CA GLY A 58 6.31 4.03 -5.56
C GLY A 58 5.00 3.24 -5.65
N VAL A 59 4.23 3.50 -6.71
CA VAL A 59 2.93 2.85 -6.93
C VAL A 59 3.17 1.47 -7.58
N PRO A 60 2.81 0.35 -6.93
CA PRO A 60 2.93 -0.96 -7.56
C PRO A 60 1.95 -1.11 -8.71
N ASP A 61 2.26 -2.01 -9.64
CA ASP A 61 1.33 -2.38 -10.69
C ASP A 61 0.25 -3.35 -10.16
N TYR A 62 -0.92 -3.35 -10.81
CA TYR A 62 -2.05 -4.21 -10.43
C TYR A 62 -1.69 -5.70 -10.48
N THR A 63 -0.91 -6.16 -11.45
CA THR A 63 -0.59 -7.57 -11.64
C THR A 63 0.25 -8.11 -10.49
N SER A 64 1.25 -7.33 -10.04
CA SER A 64 2.11 -7.61 -8.90
C SER A 64 1.34 -7.68 -7.60
N VAL A 65 0.34 -6.81 -7.43
CA VAL A 65 -0.53 -6.83 -6.25
C VAL A 65 -1.52 -7.99 -6.34
N ASN A 66 -2.19 -8.18 -7.48
CA ASN A 66 -3.19 -9.21 -7.67
C ASN A 66 -2.61 -10.63 -7.53
N SER A 67 -1.40 -10.90 -8.01
CA SER A 67 -0.74 -12.22 -7.90
C SER A 67 -0.55 -12.66 -6.44
N MET A 68 -0.41 -11.72 -5.50
CA MET A 68 -0.27 -12.02 -4.07
C MET A 68 -1.58 -12.54 -3.42
N PHE A 69 -2.70 -12.44 -4.13
CA PHE A 69 -4.01 -12.94 -3.69
C PHE A 69 -4.48 -14.18 -4.46
N VAL A 70 -3.73 -14.66 -5.46
CA VAL A 70 -4.14 -15.82 -6.29
C VAL A 70 -3.77 -17.17 -5.66
N ASP A 71 -3.09 -17.19 -4.51
CA ASP A 71 -2.89 -18.42 -3.75
C ASP A 71 -4.16 -18.76 -2.94
N ASN A 72 -5.17 -19.32 -3.63
CA ASN A 72 -6.27 -20.13 -3.06
C ASN A 72 -6.74 -21.17 -4.08
#